data_AF-A0A0Q7T132-F1
#
_entry.id   AF-A0A0Q7T132-F1
#
_cell.length_a   1.000
_cell.length_b   1.000
_cell.length_c   1.000
_cell.angle_alpha   90.00
_cell.angle_beta   90.00
_cell.angle_gamma   90.00
#
_symmetry.space_group_name_H-M   'P 1'
#
loop_
_entity.id
_entity.type
_entity.pdbx_description
1 polymer ?
#
loop_
_entity_poly.entity_id
_entity_poly.type
_entity_poly.pdbx_seq_one_letter_code
_entity_poly.pdbx_strand_id
1 'polypeptide(L)'
;MTTLLYGRPPAVFDPPGAATQVSPLIPGSTPLEDIPEGSADEIMIYAPPGVLERRHTLALALRALKPGGRLDAMAPKDKGGSRLKKELEGFGVEVGESAKAHHRRCVVIRPKALMGIDEAIAAGAPRLVEGLEAWSQPGIFAWERIDAGSLLLAQTAPGLKGAGADLGCGYGALATVVLGSSAVTSLRLIDLDRRAIAAAKQNVTDPRATFEWADARTVEAAADLDFIVTNPPFHDGGTEDKRLGQAFIRQAAGMLGKGGVLWLVANRHLPYEAELNAAFKRVRMAADAGGYKVFEAVK
;
A
#
# COMPACT_ATOMS: atom_id res chain seq x y z
N MET A 1 -17.92 -11.01 22.02
CA MET A 1 -18.38 -10.26 20.84
C MET A 1 -17.16 -9.97 20.00
N THR A 2 -17.06 -10.57 18.82
CA THR A 2 -15.94 -10.44 17.89
C THR A 2 -16.18 -9.21 17.02
N THR A 3 -15.46 -8.13 17.29
CA THR A 3 -15.52 -6.89 16.51
C THR A 3 -14.24 -6.71 15.72
N LEU A 4 -14.37 -6.49 14.41
CA LEU A 4 -13.24 -6.25 13.51
C LEU A 4 -13.23 -4.80 13.02
N LEU A 5 -12.03 -4.30 12.75
CA LEU A 5 -11.82 -2.96 12.21
C LEU A 5 -10.90 -3.06 10.99
N TYR A 6 -11.35 -2.59 9.84
CA TYR A 6 -10.54 -2.47 8.64
C TYR A 6 -10.18 -0.99 8.41
N GLY A 7 -8.90 -0.67 8.56
CA GLY A 7 -8.33 0.63 8.26
C GLY A 7 -8.34 1.58 9.46
N ARG A 8 -8.26 2.88 9.18
CA ARG A 8 -8.26 3.95 10.18
C ARG A 8 -9.41 4.92 9.90
N PRO A 9 -10.67 4.54 10.15
CA PRO A 9 -11.79 5.44 9.95
C PRO A 9 -11.64 6.70 10.84
N PRO A 10 -12.14 7.86 10.38
CA PRO A 10 -12.08 9.08 11.17
C PRO A 10 -12.83 8.95 12.51
N ALA A 11 -12.31 9.59 13.57
CA ALA A 11 -12.89 9.53 14.93
C ALA A 11 -14.38 9.91 14.99
N VAL A 12 -14.86 10.74 14.06
CA VAL A 12 -16.27 11.13 13.94
C VAL A 12 -17.24 9.97 13.69
N PHE A 13 -16.72 8.79 13.36
CA PHE A 13 -17.48 7.54 13.17
C PHE A 13 -17.41 6.59 14.37
N ASP A 14 -16.76 7.02 15.47
CA ASP A 14 -16.65 6.29 16.73
C ASP A 14 -16.08 4.87 16.54
N PRO A 15 -14.86 4.73 15.96
CA PRO A 15 -14.28 3.41 15.75
C PRO A 15 -14.13 2.62 17.05
N PRO A 16 -14.43 1.32 17.04
CA PRO A 16 -14.36 0.49 18.23
C PRO A 16 -12.91 0.36 18.73
N GLY A 17 -12.66 0.78 19.98
CA GLY A 17 -11.32 0.81 20.56
C GLY A 17 -10.70 -0.56 20.85
N ALA A 18 -11.51 -1.62 21.02
CA ALA A 18 -11.05 -2.97 21.35
C ALA A 18 -11.18 -3.96 20.16
N ALA A 19 -11.39 -3.46 18.94
CA ALA A 19 -11.57 -4.30 17.76
C ALA A 19 -10.25 -4.88 17.26
N THR A 20 -10.31 -6.10 16.72
CA THR A 20 -9.17 -6.69 16.00
C THR A 20 -8.99 -5.95 14.68
N GLN A 21 -7.80 -5.34 14.49
CA GLN A 21 -7.45 -4.70 13.23
C GLN A 21 -7.21 -5.76 12.16
N VAL A 22 -7.76 -5.53 10.95
CA VAL A 22 -7.67 -6.48 9.84
C VAL A 22 -7.24 -5.86 8.50
N SER A 23 -6.76 -4.61 8.51
CA SER A 23 -6.28 -3.94 7.29
C SER A 23 -4.86 -4.33 6.92
N PRO A 24 -4.60 -4.69 5.65
CA PRO A 24 -3.26 -5.00 5.16
C PRO A 24 -2.28 -3.82 5.25
N LEU A 25 -2.79 -2.59 5.44
CA LEU A 25 -1.99 -1.36 5.57
C LEU A 25 -1.60 -1.04 7.02
N ILE A 26 -1.86 -1.95 7.97
CA ILE A 26 -1.49 -1.77 9.38
C ILE A 26 -0.63 -2.97 9.80
N PRO A 27 0.70 -2.79 9.89
CA PRO A 27 1.63 -3.82 10.34
C PRO A 27 1.19 -4.52 11.63
N GLY A 28 1.29 -5.85 11.65
CA GLY A 28 0.89 -6.70 12.77
C GLY A 28 -0.60 -7.04 12.86
N SER A 29 -1.44 -6.54 11.94
CA SER A 29 -2.86 -6.89 11.87
C SER A 29 -3.12 -8.30 11.31
N THR A 30 -4.29 -8.85 11.62
CA THR A 30 -4.73 -10.16 11.11
C THR A 30 -5.28 -10.01 9.68
N PRO A 31 -4.91 -10.86 8.71
CA PRO A 31 -5.51 -10.82 7.38
C PRO A 31 -7.04 -11.00 7.42
N LEU A 32 -7.81 -10.12 6.77
CA LEU A 32 -9.26 -10.24 6.70
C LEU A 32 -9.69 -11.53 5.95
N GLU A 33 -8.88 -11.95 4.97
CA GLU A 33 -9.08 -13.18 4.20
C GLU A 33 -8.94 -14.46 5.03
N ASP A 34 -8.24 -14.39 6.17
CA ASP A 34 -8.03 -15.51 7.10
C ASP A 34 -9.13 -15.59 8.18
N ILE A 35 -10.02 -14.59 8.26
CA ILE A 35 -11.13 -14.60 9.20
C ILE A 35 -12.14 -15.68 8.80
N PRO A 36 -12.47 -16.63 9.69
CA PRO A 36 -13.42 -17.70 9.39
C PRO A 36 -14.81 -17.15 9.03
N GLU A 37 -15.49 -17.83 8.11
CA GLU A 37 -16.85 -17.48 7.71
C GLU A 37 -17.79 -17.47 8.93
N GLY A 38 -18.61 -16.43 9.04
CA GLY A 38 -19.62 -16.36 10.09
C GLY A 38 -19.08 -16.23 11.52
N SER A 39 -17.82 -15.83 11.72
CA SER A 39 -17.18 -15.74 13.04
C SER A 39 -17.22 -14.35 13.69
N ALA A 40 -17.52 -13.29 12.91
CA ALA A 40 -17.58 -11.91 13.38
C ALA A 40 -19.01 -11.48 13.73
N ASP A 41 -19.15 -10.72 14.83
CA ASP A 41 -20.41 -10.08 15.24
C ASP A 41 -20.58 -8.72 14.57
N GLU A 42 -19.51 -7.94 14.52
CA GLU A 42 -19.49 -6.59 13.94
C GLU A 42 -18.20 -6.33 13.17
N ILE A 43 -18.30 -5.60 12.07
CA ILE A 43 -17.14 -5.14 11.30
C ILE A 43 -17.34 -3.68 10.93
N MET A 44 -16.36 -2.83 11.26
CA MET A 44 -16.29 -1.46 10.75
C MET A 44 -15.21 -1.36 9.66
N ILE A 45 -15.54 -0.77 8.51
CA ILE A 45 -14.65 -0.71 7.36
C ILE A 45 -14.49 0.72 6.87
N TYR A 46 -13.27 1.24 6.95
CA TYR A 46 -12.85 2.37 6.14
C TYR A 46 -12.50 1.85 4.73
N ALA A 47 -13.47 1.92 3.83
CA ALA A 47 -13.44 1.19 2.57
C ALA A 47 -12.42 1.81 1.60
N PRO A 48 -11.63 0.97 0.91
CA PRO A 48 -10.56 1.48 0.05
C PRO A 48 -11.11 2.15 -1.24
N PRO A 49 -10.30 3.01 -1.89
CA PRO A 49 -10.76 3.80 -3.02
C PRO A 49 -10.89 2.99 -4.33
N GLY A 50 -10.07 1.95 -4.53
CA GLY A 50 -10.09 1.11 -5.73
C GLY A 50 -11.37 0.29 -5.83
N VAL A 51 -11.98 0.19 -7.02
CA VAL A 51 -13.27 -0.51 -7.20
C VAL A 51 -13.15 -2.01 -6.91
N LEU A 52 -12.19 -2.69 -7.55
CA LEU A 52 -11.96 -4.13 -7.34
C LEU A 52 -11.54 -4.41 -5.90
N GLU A 53 -10.60 -3.64 -5.37
CA GLU A 53 -10.14 -3.73 -3.99
C GLU A 53 -11.29 -3.55 -2.99
N ARG A 54 -12.11 -2.52 -3.16
CA ARG A 54 -13.26 -2.25 -2.27
C ARG A 54 -14.28 -3.37 -2.31
N ARG A 55 -14.68 -3.81 -3.51
CA ARG A 55 -15.65 -4.92 -3.63
C ARG A 55 -15.11 -6.19 -2.98
N HIS A 56 -13.82 -6.49 -3.17
CA HIS A 56 -13.15 -7.62 -2.53
C HIS A 56 -13.16 -7.50 -0.99
N THR A 57 -12.77 -6.35 -0.43
CA THR A 57 -12.81 -6.10 1.02
C THR A 57 -14.22 -6.21 1.59
N LEU A 58 -15.23 -5.64 0.92
CA LEU A 58 -16.63 -5.73 1.36
C LEU A 58 -17.15 -7.18 1.32
N ALA A 59 -16.81 -7.95 0.28
CA ALA A 59 -17.20 -9.34 0.16
C ALA A 59 -16.57 -10.22 1.25
N LEU A 60 -15.26 -10.05 1.52
CA LEU A 60 -14.59 -10.74 2.63
C LEU A 60 -15.23 -10.43 3.99
N ALA A 61 -15.60 -9.17 4.21
CA ALA A 61 -16.27 -8.76 5.44
C ALA A 61 -17.67 -9.36 5.60
N LEU A 62 -18.47 -9.36 4.53
CA LEU A 62 -19.80 -9.98 4.54
C LEU A 62 -19.70 -11.51 4.76
N ARG A 63 -18.66 -12.16 4.23
CA ARG A 63 -18.35 -13.58 4.50
C ARG A 63 -17.99 -13.80 5.97
N ALA A 64 -17.13 -12.95 6.53
CA ALA A 64 -16.68 -13.06 7.92
C ALA A 64 -17.81 -12.83 8.94
N LEU A 65 -18.81 -11.98 8.63
CA LEU A 65 -19.94 -11.71 9.51
C LEU A 65 -20.87 -12.92 9.65
N LYS A 66 -21.37 -13.20 10.85
CA LYS A 66 -22.46 -14.15 11.08
C LYS A 66 -23.81 -13.62 10.56
N PRO A 67 -24.81 -14.46 10.27
CA PRO A 67 -26.18 -13.98 10.01
C PRO A 67 -26.69 -13.13 11.18
N GLY A 68 -27.18 -11.93 10.88
CA GLY A 68 -27.57 -10.92 11.86
C GLY A 68 -26.43 -10.03 12.37
N GLY A 69 -25.18 -10.29 11.98
CA GLY A 69 -24.04 -9.43 12.30
C GLY A 69 -24.09 -8.09 11.58
N ARG A 70 -23.41 -7.08 12.12
CA ARG A 70 -23.48 -5.70 11.62
C ARG A 70 -22.21 -5.30 10.86
N LEU A 71 -22.38 -4.84 9.61
CA LEU A 71 -21.34 -4.15 8.85
C LEU A 71 -21.58 -2.64 8.91
N ASP A 72 -20.53 -1.89 9.21
CA ASP A 72 -20.51 -0.43 9.16
C ASP A 72 -19.40 0.03 8.22
N ALA A 73 -19.74 0.29 6.96
CA ALA A 73 -18.78 0.66 5.92
C ALA A 73 -18.85 2.15 5.63
N MET A 74 -17.69 2.83 5.58
CA MET A 74 -17.61 4.23 5.20
C MET A 74 -16.43 4.52 4.29
N ALA A 75 -16.61 5.51 3.40
CA ALA A 75 -15.53 6.04 2.56
C ALA A 75 -15.83 7.50 2.17
N PRO A 76 -14.82 8.31 1.84
CA PRO A 76 -15.02 9.65 1.31
C PRO A 76 -15.88 9.60 0.04
N LYS A 77 -16.78 10.57 -0.16
CA LYS A 77 -17.74 10.57 -1.27
C LYS A 77 -17.05 10.54 -2.64
N ASP A 78 -15.93 11.25 -2.76
CA ASP A 78 -15.06 11.34 -3.93
C ASP A 78 -14.15 10.10 -4.11
N LYS A 79 -14.01 9.26 -3.07
CA LYS A 79 -13.12 8.07 -3.05
C LYS A 79 -13.91 6.79 -2.85
N GLY A 80 -14.90 6.59 -3.71
CA GLY A 80 -15.71 5.37 -3.73
C GLY A 80 -16.93 5.38 -2.81
N GLY A 81 -17.00 6.30 -1.84
CA GLY A 81 -18.13 6.41 -0.92
C GLY A 81 -19.48 6.53 -1.64
N SER A 82 -19.55 7.32 -2.72
CA SER A 82 -20.81 7.47 -3.49
C SER A 82 -21.29 6.19 -4.19
N ARG A 83 -20.43 5.15 -4.29
CA ARG A 83 -20.74 3.85 -4.90
C ARG A 83 -21.03 2.76 -3.88
N LEU A 84 -20.71 2.99 -2.59
CA LEU A 84 -20.80 1.97 -1.53
C LEU A 84 -22.17 1.30 -1.45
N LYS A 85 -23.24 2.11 -1.42
CA LYS A 85 -24.61 1.59 -1.34
C LYS A 85 -24.91 0.60 -2.47
N LYS A 86 -24.69 1.03 -3.72
CA LYS A 86 -24.94 0.20 -4.91
C LYS A 86 -24.08 -1.07 -4.92
N GLU A 87 -22.82 -0.97 -4.50
CA GLU A 87 -21.92 -2.12 -4.43
C GLU A 87 -22.38 -3.14 -3.39
N LEU A 88 -22.81 -2.68 -2.21
CA LEU A 88 -23.35 -3.53 -1.14
C LEU A 88 -24.68 -4.17 -1.55
N GLU A 89 -25.62 -3.41 -2.11
CA GLU A 89 -26.90 -3.92 -2.63
C GLU A 89 -26.67 -5.02 -3.68
N GLY A 90 -25.59 -4.93 -4.47
CA GLY A 90 -25.17 -5.96 -5.41
C GLY A 90 -24.79 -7.30 -4.77
N PHE A 91 -24.55 -7.36 -3.44
CA PHE A 91 -24.36 -8.59 -2.68
C PHE A 91 -25.67 -9.14 -2.08
N GLY A 92 -26.82 -8.56 -2.45
CA GLY A 92 -28.14 -9.00 -1.98
C GLY A 92 -28.48 -8.54 -0.56
N VAL A 93 -27.88 -7.44 -0.09
CA VAL A 93 -28.12 -6.91 1.27
C VAL A 93 -28.93 -5.62 1.25
N GLU A 94 -29.72 -5.39 2.29
CA GLU A 94 -30.37 -4.10 2.53
C GLU A 94 -29.39 -3.13 3.18
N VAL A 95 -29.36 -1.88 2.70
CA VAL A 95 -28.37 -0.88 3.11
C VAL A 95 -29.05 0.35 3.70
N GLY A 96 -28.80 0.59 4.99
CA GLY A 96 -29.05 1.89 5.63
C GLY A 96 -27.96 2.88 5.23
N GLU A 97 -28.33 4.04 4.69
CA GLU A 97 -27.38 5.00 4.14
C GLU A 97 -27.43 6.35 4.88
N SER A 98 -26.27 6.91 5.22
CA SER A 98 -26.15 8.27 5.77
C SER A 98 -24.90 8.97 5.24
N ALA A 99 -24.81 10.29 5.43
CA ALA A 99 -23.64 11.07 5.07
C ALA A 99 -23.17 11.90 6.27
N LYS A 100 -21.86 11.92 6.52
CA LYS A 100 -21.23 12.69 7.61
C LYS A 100 -19.79 13.04 7.20
N ALA A 101 -19.32 14.26 7.51
CA ALA A 101 -17.94 14.68 7.30
C ALA A 101 -17.37 14.36 5.89
N HIS A 102 -18.12 14.68 4.81
CA HIS A 102 -17.77 14.36 3.41
C HIS A 102 -17.64 12.87 3.06
N HIS A 103 -18.06 11.97 3.94
CA HIS A 103 -18.10 10.54 3.71
C HIS A 103 -19.53 10.07 3.43
N ARG A 104 -19.60 8.93 2.75
CA ARG A 104 -20.77 8.08 2.74
C ARG A 104 -20.58 6.97 3.79
N ARG A 105 -21.61 6.72 4.60
CA ARG A 105 -21.68 5.62 5.56
C ARG A 105 -22.85 4.71 5.21
N CYS A 106 -22.58 3.42 5.16
CA CYS A 106 -23.52 2.35 4.85
C CYS A 106 -23.52 1.35 6.00
N VAL A 107 -24.69 1.11 6.58
CA VAL A 107 -24.90 0.12 7.64
C VAL A 107 -25.72 -1.02 7.08
N VAL A 108 -25.27 -2.24 7.31
CA VAL A 108 -25.91 -3.47 6.84
C VAL A 108 -26.03 -4.44 8.01
N ILE A 109 -27.18 -5.10 8.13
CA ILE A 109 -27.34 -6.31 8.94
C ILE A 109 -27.24 -7.51 8.01
N ARG A 110 -26.24 -8.37 8.20
CA ARG A 110 -25.93 -9.46 7.27
C ARG A 110 -27.10 -10.45 7.19
N PRO A 111 -27.74 -10.62 6.02
CA PRO A 111 -28.80 -11.62 5.84
C PRO A 111 -28.25 -13.05 5.88
N LYS A 112 -29.15 -14.04 5.88
CA LYS A 112 -28.75 -15.46 5.81
C LYS A 112 -28.07 -15.82 4.48
N ALA A 113 -28.53 -15.25 3.38
CA ALA A 113 -28.02 -15.50 2.04
C ALA A 113 -27.38 -14.24 1.45
N LEU A 114 -26.25 -14.41 0.77
CA LEU A 114 -25.52 -13.36 0.07
C LEU A 114 -25.39 -13.75 -1.40
N MET A 115 -25.16 -12.78 -2.28
CA MET A 115 -24.96 -12.99 -3.72
C MET A 115 -23.57 -12.53 -4.13
N GLY A 116 -22.93 -13.20 -5.10
CA GLY A 116 -21.69 -12.71 -5.75
C GLY A 116 -20.46 -12.56 -4.84
N ILE A 117 -20.45 -13.15 -3.64
CA ILE A 117 -19.34 -13.04 -2.68
C ILE A 117 -18.07 -13.68 -3.24
N ASP A 118 -18.15 -14.94 -3.69
CA ASP A 118 -16.98 -15.67 -4.20
C ASP A 118 -16.40 -15.02 -5.46
N GLU A 119 -17.25 -14.52 -6.35
CA GLU A 119 -16.84 -13.79 -7.55
C GLU A 119 -16.08 -12.51 -7.20
N ALA A 120 -16.59 -11.71 -6.25
CA ALA A 120 -15.92 -10.49 -5.82
C ALA A 120 -14.61 -10.77 -5.06
N ILE A 121 -14.55 -11.87 -4.29
CA ILE A 121 -13.32 -12.32 -3.64
C ILE A 121 -12.30 -12.71 -4.71
N ALA A 122 -12.65 -13.56 -5.68
CA ALA A 122 -11.77 -13.96 -6.77
C ALA A 122 -11.30 -12.76 -7.62
N ALA A 123 -12.19 -11.81 -7.91
CA ALA A 123 -11.89 -10.62 -8.69
C ALA A 123 -10.88 -9.67 -8.02
N GLY A 124 -10.70 -9.74 -6.70
CA GLY A 124 -9.69 -8.97 -5.96
C GLY A 124 -8.49 -9.78 -5.46
N ALA A 125 -8.44 -11.09 -5.75
CA ALA A 125 -7.39 -11.97 -5.26
C ALA A 125 -6.02 -11.71 -5.93
N PRO A 126 -4.92 -12.11 -5.26
CA PRO A 126 -3.60 -12.26 -5.88
C PRO A 126 -3.64 -13.08 -7.16
N ARG A 127 -2.95 -12.62 -8.20
CA ARG A 127 -2.78 -13.33 -9.46
C ARG A 127 -1.45 -12.99 -10.12
N LEU A 128 -0.97 -13.89 -10.97
CA LEU A 128 0.01 -13.53 -11.99
C LEU A 128 -0.69 -12.62 -13.01
N VAL A 129 -0.21 -11.39 -13.15
CA VAL A 129 -0.82 -10.41 -14.05
C VAL A 129 -0.18 -10.51 -15.43
N GLU A 130 -0.98 -10.81 -16.44
CA GLU A 130 -0.56 -10.87 -17.83
C GLU A 130 0.02 -9.52 -18.28
N GLY A 131 1.16 -9.55 -18.97
CA GLY A 131 1.87 -8.35 -19.43
C GLY A 131 2.76 -7.68 -18.38
N LEU A 132 2.54 -7.98 -17.08
CA LEU A 132 3.54 -7.76 -16.04
C LEU A 132 4.47 -8.95 -15.85
N GLU A 133 3.96 -10.17 -16.12
CA GLU A 133 4.61 -11.44 -15.78
C GLU A 133 5.05 -11.50 -14.30
N ALA A 134 4.25 -10.87 -13.43
CA ALA A 134 4.51 -10.74 -12.00
C ALA A 134 3.22 -10.93 -11.19
N TRP A 135 3.36 -11.54 -10.01
CA TRP A 135 2.29 -11.60 -9.02
C TRP A 135 1.95 -10.20 -8.52
N SER A 136 0.66 -9.91 -8.46
CA SER A 136 0.13 -8.66 -7.94
C SER A 136 -1.34 -8.82 -7.58
N GLN A 137 -1.98 -7.76 -7.09
CA GLN A 137 -3.41 -7.74 -6.84
C GLN A 137 -3.98 -6.32 -6.79
N PRO A 138 -5.28 -6.16 -7.08
CA PRO A 138 -5.97 -4.89 -6.89
C PRO A 138 -5.74 -4.30 -5.50
N GLY A 139 -5.41 -3.01 -5.47
CA GLY A 139 -5.07 -2.27 -4.25
C GLY A 139 -3.58 -2.02 -4.08
N ILE A 140 -2.71 -2.86 -4.65
CA ILE A 140 -1.27 -2.58 -4.71
C ILE A 140 -1.01 -1.43 -5.71
N PHE A 141 0.01 -0.60 -5.43
CA PHE A 141 0.43 0.44 -6.34
C PHE A 141 0.79 -0.13 -7.72
N ALA A 142 0.25 0.48 -8.78
CA ALA A 142 0.43 0.06 -10.17
C ALA A 142 0.17 -1.45 -10.40
N TRP A 143 -0.79 -2.04 -9.70
CA TRP A 143 -0.95 -3.51 -9.66
C TRP A 143 -1.08 -4.22 -11.02
N GLU A 144 -1.49 -3.52 -12.08
CA GLU A 144 -1.72 -4.08 -13.42
C GLU A 144 -0.72 -3.61 -14.50
N ARG A 145 0.29 -2.81 -14.13
CA ARG A 145 1.25 -2.24 -15.10
C ARG A 145 2.56 -1.83 -14.44
N ILE A 146 3.62 -1.69 -15.23
CA ILE A 146 4.87 -1.08 -14.74
C ILE A 146 4.62 0.43 -14.60
N ASP A 147 4.89 0.99 -13.41
CA ASP A 147 4.82 2.44 -13.20
C ASP A 147 5.92 3.17 -13.98
N ALA A 148 5.54 4.26 -14.65
CA ALA A 148 6.47 5.03 -15.49
C ALA A 148 7.59 5.72 -14.69
N GLY A 149 7.30 6.13 -13.44
CA GLY A 149 8.30 6.67 -12.53
C GLY A 149 9.30 5.60 -12.11
N SER A 150 8.82 4.43 -11.67
CA SER A 150 9.68 3.29 -11.35
C SER A 150 10.53 2.85 -12.56
N LEU A 151 9.95 2.83 -13.76
CA LEU A 151 10.70 2.52 -14.98
C LEU A 151 11.81 3.55 -15.26
N LEU A 152 11.50 4.84 -15.13
CA LEU A 152 12.50 5.90 -15.32
C LEU A 152 13.63 5.77 -14.29
N LEU A 153 13.29 5.49 -13.02
CA LEU A 153 14.28 5.26 -11.97
C LEU A 153 15.21 4.09 -12.32
N ALA A 154 14.63 2.94 -12.70
CA ALA A 154 15.37 1.75 -13.09
C ALA A 154 16.31 1.97 -14.29
N GLN A 155 15.90 2.80 -15.26
CA GLN A 155 16.71 3.15 -16.43
C GLN A 155 17.80 4.18 -16.14
N THR A 156 17.61 5.02 -15.12
CA THR A 156 18.51 6.13 -14.80
C THR A 156 19.56 5.75 -13.76
N ALA A 157 19.18 4.96 -12.75
CA ALA A 157 20.10 4.54 -11.70
C ALA A 157 21.22 3.65 -12.29
N PRO A 158 22.48 3.86 -11.91
CA PRO A 158 23.58 2.98 -12.32
C PRO A 158 23.45 1.63 -11.63
N GLY A 159 24.30 0.66 -12.01
CA GLY A 159 24.47 -0.57 -11.24
C GLY A 159 24.84 -0.24 -9.78
N LEU A 160 23.96 -0.60 -8.85
CA LEU A 160 24.15 -0.38 -7.42
C LEU A 160 25.06 -1.47 -6.82
N LYS A 161 25.61 -1.21 -5.64
CA LYS A 161 26.55 -2.12 -4.96
C LYS A 161 26.42 -2.03 -3.44
N GLY A 162 26.78 -3.11 -2.76
CA GLY A 162 26.71 -3.19 -1.30
C GLY A 162 25.32 -3.54 -0.78
N ALA A 163 25.06 -3.19 0.48
CA ALA A 163 23.79 -3.44 1.15
C ALA A 163 22.82 -2.27 0.92
N GLY A 164 21.57 -2.55 0.58
CA GLY A 164 20.59 -1.49 0.35
C GLY A 164 19.16 -1.82 0.73
N ALA A 165 18.27 -0.85 0.47
CA ALA A 165 16.83 -1.00 0.69
C ALA A 165 16.00 -0.40 -0.47
N ASP A 166 14.82 -0.98 -0.68
CA ASP A 166 13.73 -0.47 -1.52
C ASP A 166 12.58 -0.04 -0.59
N LEU A 167 12.40 1.27 -0.42
CA LEU A 167 11.37 1.83 0.47
C LEU A 167 10.08 2.08 -0.32
N GLY A 168 9.02 1.37 0.06
CA GLY A 168 7.77 1.32 -0.71
C GLY A 168 7.92 0.40 -1.92
N CYS A 169 8.43 -0.80 -1.71
CA CYS A 169 8.85 -1.70 -2.78
C CYS A 169 7.71 -2.20 -3.70
N GLY A 170 6.45 -2.03 -3.29
CA GLY A 170 5.30 -2.55 -4.01
C GLY A 170 5.42 -4.06 -4.21
N TYR A 171 5.04 -4.54 -5.39
CA TYR A 171 5.20 -5.95 -5.77
C TYR A 171 6.65 -6.33 -6.15
N GLY A 172 7.65 -5.47 -5.90
CA GLY A 172 9.07 -5.77 -6.07
C GLY A 172 9.66 -5.42 -7.44
N ALA A 173 8.98 -4.58 -8.24
CA ALA A 173 9.44 -4.25 -9.60
C ALA A 173 10.87 -3.68 -9.63
N LEU A 174 11.17 -2.65 -8.82
CA LEU A 174 12.50 -2.04 -8.78
C LEU A 174 13.56 -3.02 -8.26
N ALA A 175 13.21 -3.82 -7.26
CA ALA A 175 14.11 -4.82 -6.70
C ALA A 175 14.64 -5.81 -7.75
N THR A 176 13.82 -6.24 -8.72
CA THR A 176 14.28 -7.13 -9.80
C THR A 176 15.42 -6.53 -10.62
N VAL A 177 15.39 -5.22 -10.88
CA VAL A 177 16.43 -4.50 -11.61
C VAL A 177 17.66 -4.27 -10.74
N VAL A 178 17.45 -3.84 -9.48
CA VAL A 178 18.54 -3.59 -8.52
C VAL A 178 19.37 -4.86 -8.29
N LEU A 179 18.71 -5.99 -8.09
CA LEU A 179 19.36 -7.28 -7.86
C LEU A 179 20.00 -7.86 -9.13
N GLY A 180 19.75 -7.29 -10.31
CA GLY A 180 20.49 -7.61 -11.53
C GLY A 180 21.99 -7.32 -11.41
N SER A 181 22.40 -6.43 -10.49
CA SER A 181 23.81 -6.19 -10.17
C SER A 181 24.33 -7.24 -9.18
N SER A 182 25.36 -7.99 -9.56
CA SER A 182 26.07 -8.92 -8.67
C SER A 182 26.85 -8.24 -7.55
N ALA A 183 27.08 -6.92 -7.66
CA ALA A 183 27.75 -6.14 -6.63
C ALA A 183 26.83 -5.79 -5.45
N VAL A 184 25.50 -5.97 -5.58
CA VAL A 184 24.55 -5.86 -4.46
C VAL A 184 24.72 -7.08 -3.56
N THR A 185 24.98 -6.85 -2.27
CA THR A 185 25.20 -7.91 -1.27
C THR A 185 23.94 -8.27 -0.52
N SER A 186 23.03 -7.32 -0.29
CA SER A 186 21.70 -7.54 0.28
C SER A 186 20.73 -6.44 -0.13
N LEU A 187 19.44 -6.77 -0.19
CA LEU A 187 18.36 -5.80 -0.45
C LEU A 187 17.19 -6.03 0.51
N ARG A 188 16.86 -5.00 1.29
CA ARG A 188 15.65 -4.97 2.13
C ARG A 188 14.49 -4.38 1.33
N LEU A 189 13.42 -5.14 1.15
CA LEU A 189 12.18 -4.68 0.54
C LEU A 189 11.19 -4.34 1.66
N ILE A 190 10.81 -3.07 1.76
CA ILE A 190 9.97 -2.56 2.84
C ILE A 190 8.72 -1.95 2.25
N ASP A 191 7.55 -2.39 2.71
CA ASP A 191 6.27 -1.82 2.28
C ASP A 191 5.24 -1.84 3.42
N LEU A 192 4.38 -0.82 3.43
CA LEU A 192 3.29 -0.71 4.39
C LEU A 192 2.17 -1.71 4.09
N ASP A 193 2.03 -2.13 2.83
CA ASP A 193 1.00 -3.05 2.39
C ASP A 193 1.48 -4.50 2.46
N ARG A 194 0.86 -5.29 3.35
CA ARG A 194 1.09 -6.74 3.48
C ARG A 194 0.96 -7.47 2.15
N ARG A 195 0.04 -7.01 1.29
CA ARG A 195 -0.27 -7.62 -0.01
C ARG A 195 0.86 -7.37 -1.00
N ALA A 196 1.44 -6.17 -0.98
CA ALA A 196 2.64 -5.83 -1.74
C ALA A 196 3.81 -6.71 -1.34
N ILE A 197 4.05 -6.88 -0.04
CA ILE A 197 5.09 -7.80 0.47
C ILE A 197 4.85 -9.24 0.06
N ALA A 198 3.59 -9.73 0.12
CA ALA A 198 3.27 -11.09 -0.32
C ALA A 198 3.54 -11.28 -1.82
N ALA A 199 3.19 -10.31 -2.66
CA ALA A 199 3.49 -10.32 -4.09
C ALA A 199 5.01 -10.25 -4.35
N ALA A 200 5.73 -9.37 -3.67
CA ALA A 200 7.18 -9.22 -3.80
C ALA A 200 7.93 -10.52 -3.47
N LYS A 201 7.48 -11.27 -2.45
CA LYS A 201 8.04 -12.60 -2.12
C LYS A 201 7.89 -13.64 -3.24
N GLN A 202 6.84 -13.53 -4.05
CA GLN A 202 6.66 -14.41 -5.21
C GLN A 202 7.50 -13.95 -6.41
N ASN A 203 7.67 -12.64 -6.57
CA ASN A 203 8.35 -12.05 -7.73
C ASN A 203 9.88 -11.98 -7.59
N VAL A 204 10.38 -11.86 -6.37
CA VAL A 204 11.80 -11.67 -6.07
C VAL A 204 12.31 -12.89 -5.31
N THR A 205 12.81 -13.87 -6.04
CA THR A 205 13.33 -15.14 -5.48
C THR A 205 14.83 -15.11 -5.19
N ASP A 206 15.48 -13.96 -5.38
CA ASP A 206 16.92 -13.81 -5.12
C ASP A 206 17.21 -13.95 -3.61
N PRO A 207 18.17 -14.80 -3.20
CA PRO A 207 18.46 -15.04 -1.78
C PRO A 207 19.02 -13.81 -1.04
N ARG A 208 19.45 -12.76 -1.76
CA ARG A 208 19.90 -11.49 -1.17
C ARG A 208 18.73 -10.60 -0.72
N ALA A 209 17.50 -10.92 -1.12
CA ALA A 209 16.31 -10.17 -0.78
C ALA A 209 15.74 -10.57 0.59
N THR A 210 15.40 -9.56 1.40
CA THR A 210 14.61 -9.73 2.64
C THR A 210 13.39 -8.84 2.59
N PHE A 211 12.31 -9.21 3.28
CA PHE A 211 11.00 -8.57 3.13
C PHE A 211 10.44 -8.15 4.49
N GLU A 212 10.02 -6.90 4.60
CA GLU A 212 9.54 -6.31 5.84
C GLU A 212 8.18 -5.63 5.62
N TRP A 213 7.14 -6.13 6.28
CA TRP A 213 5.85 -5.46 6.34
C TRP A 213 5.88 -4.41 7.43
N ALA A 214 6.21 -3.18 7.06
CA ALA A 214 6.42 -2.08 7.98
C ALA A 214 6.14 -0.73 7.33
N ASP A 215 5.88 0.27 8.16
CA ASP A 215 5.85 1.66 7.71
C ASP A 215 7.29 2.14 7.49
N ALA A 216 7.67 2.35 6.23
CA ALA A 216 9.00 2.82 5.87
C ALA A 216 9.40 4.09 6.63
N ARG A 217 8.45 4.94 7.06
CA ARG A 217 8.76 6.17 7.83
C ARG A 217 9.25 5.91 9.26
N THR A 218 9.06 4.70 9.78
CA THR A 218 9.32 4.38 11.19
C THR A 218 10.16 3.11 11.37
N VAL A 219 10.67 2.51 10.29
CA VAL A 219 11.59 1.38 10.40
C VAL A 219 12.86 1.81 11.14
N GLU A 220 13.49 0.89 11.85
CA GLU A 220 14.68 1.20 12.61
C GLU A 220 15.81 1.67 11.69
N ALA A 221 16.35 2.86 11.97
CA ALA A 221 17.34 3.52 11.13
C ALA A 221 18.77 2.98 11.30
N ALA A 222 18.97 1.93 12.12
CA ALA A 222 20.28 1.44 12.55
C ALA A 222 21.01 0.59 11.49
N ALA A 223 20.94 0.97 10.21
CA ALA A 223 21.67 0.32 9.14
C ALA A 223 22.61 1.34 8.47
N ASP A 224 23.88 1.00 8.28
CA ASP A 224 24.82 1.74 7.44
C ASP A 224 24.66 1.30 5.98
N LEU A 225 23.49 1.56 5.37
CA LEU A 225 23.23 1.11 3.99
C LEU A 225 24.09 1.89 2.99
N ASP A 226 24.55 1.19 1.95
CA ASP A 226 25.29 1.75 0.83
C ASP A 226 24.36 2.48 -0.15
N PHE A 227 23.13 2.00 -0.32
CA PHE A 227 22.15 2.64 -1.18
C PHE A 227 20.70 2.44 -0.72
N ILE A 228 19.83 3.35 -1.15
CA ILE A 228 18.38 3.23 -1.04
C ILE A 228 17.76 3.61 -2.38
N VAL A 229 16.80 2.82 -2.85
CA VAL A 229 15.92 3.18 -3.97
C VAL A 229 14.51 3.43 -3.43
N THR A 230 13.78 4.37 -4.03
CA THR A 230 12.38 4.60 -3.66
C THR A 230 11.60 5.32 -4.74
N ASN A 231 10.34 4.89 -4.93
CA ASN A 231 9.28 5.66 -5.59
C ASN A 231 8.22 5.97 -4.52
N PRO A 232 8.39 7.06 -3.74
CA PRO A 232 7.54 7.29 -2.58
C PRO A 232 6.08 7.49 -2.97
N PRO A 233 5.12 7.01 -2.17
CA PRO A 233 3.72 7.33 -2.37
C PRO A 233 3.51 8.85 -2.28
N PHE A 234 2.79 9.39 -3.25
CA PHE A 234 2.47 10.83 -3.32
C PHE A 234 1.02 11.13 -2.91
N HIS A 235 0.21 10.12 -2.60
CA HIS A 235 -1.14 10.26 -2.07
C HIS A 235 -1.29 9.49 -0.76
N ASP A 236 -1.69 10.17 0.32
CA ASP A 236 -2.22 9.52 1.53
C ASP A 236 -3.73 9.74 1.57
N GLY A 237 -4.50 8.65 1.66
CA GLY A 237 -5.96 8.70 1.63
C GLY A 237 -6.54 9.45 0.42
N GLY A 238 -5.79 9.56 -0.69
CA GLY A 238 -6.15 10.23 -1.95
C GLY A 238 -6.02 11.76 -1.95
N THR A 239 -5.30 12.36 -1.01
CA THR A 239 -4.87 13.77 -1.08
C THR A 239 -3.36 13.78 -1.36
N GLU A 240 -2.88 14.66 -2.24
CA GLU A 240 -1.44 14.81 -2.45
C GLU A 240 -0.77 15.18 -1.12
N ASP A 241 0.07 14.29 -0.59
CA ASP A 241 0.78 14.50 0.66
C ASP A 241 2.28 14.59 0.43
N LYS A 242 2.75 15.83 0.24
CA LYS A 242 4.18 16.13 0.11
C LYS A 242 4.96 15.71 1.36
N ARG A 243 4.33 15.71 2.54
CA ARG A 243 4.99 15.35 3.80
C ARG A 243 5.34 13.87 3.86
N LEU A 244 4.58 13.03 3.16
CA LEU A 244 4.84 11.60 3.07
C LEU A 244 6.17 11.33 2.37
N GLY A 245 6.37 11.87 1.16
CA GLY A 245 7.65 11.74 0.47
C GLY A 245 8.82 12.43 1.20
N GLN A 246 8.58 13.55 1.86
CA GLN A 246 9.60 14.19 2.72
C GLN A 246 10.02 13.29 3.90
N ALA A 247 9.08 12.56 4.50
CA ALA A 247 9.39 11.59 5.55
C ALA A 247 10.23 10.42 5.01
N PHE A 248 9.93 9.94 3.80
CA PHE A 248 10.76 8.93 3.12
C PHE A 248 12.19 9.45 2.88
N ILE A 249 12.34 10.70 2.44
CA ILE A 249 13.67 11.33 2.23
C ILE A 249 14.47 11.39 3.53
N ARG A 250 13.85 11.86 4.63
CA ARG A 250 14.51 11.92 5.94
C ARG A 250 14.87 10.54 6.46
N GLN A 251 13.95 9.57 6.30
CA GLN A 251 14.22 8.20 6.70
C GLN A 251 15.40 7.63 5.92
N ALA A 252 15.41 7.79 4.59
CA ALA A 252 16.49 7.30 3.75
C ALA A 252 17.83 7.91 4.17
N ALA A 253 17.87 9.22 4.43
CA ALA A 253 19.06 9.87 4.96
C ALA A 253 19.48 9.30 6.32
N GLY A 254 18.54 8.97 7.21
CA GLY A 254 18.81 8.31 8.49
C GLY A 254 19.43 6.91 8.34
N MET A 255 18.94 6.13 7.39
CA MET A 255 19.32 4.73 7.12
C MET A 255 20.56 4.55 6.22
N LEU A 256 21.12 5.60 5.64
CA LEU A 256 22.31 5.50 4.80
C LEU A 256 23.59 5.63 5.64
N GLY A 257 24.63 4.88 5.30
CA GLY A 257 25.98 5.11 5.82
C GLY A 257 26.63 6.37 5.22
N LYS A 258 27.81 6.73 5.73
CA LYS A 258 28.60 7.83 5.14
C LYS A 258 28.93 7.54 3.67
N GLY A 259 28.57 8.45 2.77
CA GLY A 259 28.77 8.26 1.33
C GLY A 259 27.73 7.36 0.66
N GLY A 260 26.75 6.84 1.40
CA GLY A 260 25.62 6.11 0.85
C GLY A 260 24.74 7.01 -0.02
N VAL A 261 24.02 6.39 -0.96
CA VAL A 261 23.26 7.11 -2.01
C VAL A 261 21.78 6.78 -1.99
N LEU A 262 20.94 7.81 -2.01
CA LEU A 262 19.51 7.72 -2.29
C LEU A 262 19.27 7.92 -3.79
N TRP A 263 18.53 7.01 -4.39
CA TRP A 263 17.94 7.10 -5.72
C TRP A 263 16.43 7.20 -5.58
N LEU A 264 15.88 8.38 -5.91
CA LEU A 264 14.47 8.70 -5.70
C LEU A 264 13.84 9.17 -7.00
N VAL A 265 12.66 8.66 -7.32
CA VAL A 265 11.80 9.23 -8.37
C VAL A 265 10.59 9.93 -7.75
N ALA A 266 10.17 11.04 -8.34
CA ALA A 266 8.98 11.77 -7.94
C ALA A 266 8.32 12.46 -9.13
N ASN A 267 7.00 12.72 -9.03
CA ASN A 267 6.30 13.56 -10.00
C ASN A 267 6.94 14.95 -10.07
N ARG A 268 7.03 15.54 -11.28
CA ARG A 268 7.75 16.78 -11.56
C ARG A 268 7.35 17.96 -10.68
N HIS A 269 6.05 18.08 -10.35
CA HIS A 269 5.51 19.18 -9.55
C HIS A 269 5.75 19.04 -8.04
N LEU A 270 6.25 17.89 -7.56
CA LEU A 270 6.55 17.70 -6.15
C LEU A 270 7.86 18.43 -5.78
N PRO A 271 7.85 19.28 -4.73
CA PRO A 271 8.98 20.14 -4.37
C PRO A 271 9.93 19.44 -3.37
N TYR A 272 10.49 18.30 -3.75
CA TYR A 272 11.37 17.51 -2.87
C TYR A 272 12.81 18.01 -2.79
N GLU A 273 13.21 18.93 -3.67
CA GLU A 273 14.56 19.48 -3.73
C GLU A 273 14.98 20.14 -2.41
N ALA A 274 14.08 20.88 -1.76
CA ALA A 274 14.40 21.53 -0.49
C ALA A 274 14.71 20.51 0.62
N GLU A 275 13.93 19.43 0.70
CA GLU A 275 14.13 18.35 1.67
C GLU A 275 15.40 17.54 1.35
N LEU A 276 15.63 17.23 0.07
CA LEU A 276 16.83 16.54 -0.38
C LEU A 276 18.10 17.35 -0.04
N ASN A 277 18.12 18.65 -0.33
CA ASN A 277 19.27 19.51 -0.03
C ASN A 277 19.49 19.72 1.47
N ALA A 278 18.44 19.61 2.28
CA ALA A 278 18.58 19.66 3.74
C ALA A 278 19.13 18.35 4.32
N ALA A 279 18.75 17.21 3.74
CA ALA A 279 19.09 15.88 4.26
C ALA A 279 20.40 15.29 3.72
N PHE A 280 20.88 15.76 2.57
CA PHE A 280 22.04 15.19 1.85
C PHE A 280 23.10 16.23 1.51
N LYS A 281 24.37 15.82 1.45
CA LYS A 281 25.49 16.71 1.13
C LYS A 281 25.54 17.12 -0.34
N ARG A 282 25.12 16.22 -1.24
CA ARG A 282 25.13 16.46 -2.68
C ARG A 282 23.86 15.87 -3.28
N VAL A 283 23.11 16.70 -4.01
CA VAL A 283 21.90 16.30 -4.73
C VAL A 283 22.07 16.63 -6.20
N ARG A 284 21.77 15.67 -7.07
CA ARG A 284 21.76 15.84 -8.53
C ARG A 284 20.45 15.32 -9.09
N MET A 285 19.79 16.12 -9.94
CA MET A 285 18.72 15.62 -10.79
C MET A 285 19.36 14.83 -11.94
N ALA A 286 19.21 13.51 -11.91
CA ALA A 286 19.80 12.60 -12.88
C ALA A 286 18.94 12.46 -14.16
N ALA A 287 17.62 12.63 -14.04
CA ALA A 287 16.69 12.67 -15.17
C ALA A 287 15.47 13.57 -14.88
N ASP A 288 14.89 14.14 -15.94
CA ASP A 288 13.58 14.80 -15.95
C ASP A 288 12.86 14.42 -17.26
N ALA A 289 11.95 13.44 -17.17
CA ALA A 289 11.28 12.87 -18.33
C ALA A 289 9.90 12.30 -17.96
N GLY A 290 8.97 12.31 -18.91
CA GLY A 290 7.66 11.67 -18.74
C GLY A 290 6.80 12.21 -17.59
N GLY A 291 7.08 13.44 -17.11
CA GLY A 291 6.40 14.02 -15.95
C GLY A 291 7.02 13.64 -14.59
N TYR A 292 8.17 12.97 -14.59
CA TYR A 292 8.91 12.54 -13.39
C TYR A 292 10.31 13.15 -13.37
N LYS A 293 10.84 13.33 -12.15
CA LYS A 293 12.24 13.66 -11.88
C LYS A 293 12.89 12.50 -11.14
N VAL A 294 14.10 12.13 -11.52
CA VAL A 294 14.95 11.19 -10.78
C VAL A 294 16.09 11.96 -10.12
N PHE A 295 16.28 11.73 -8.83
CA PHE A 295 17.34 12.33 -8.04
C PHE A 295 18.33 11.28 -7.55
N GLU A 296 19.60 11.66 -7.60
CA GLU A 296 20.70 11.02 -6.87
C GLU A 296 21.08 11.95 -5.70
N ALA A 297 21.05 11.45 -4.47
CA ALA A 297 21.43 12.22 -3.29
C ALA A 297 22.42 11.45 -2.41
N VAL A 298 23.57 12.07 -2.08
CA VAL A 298 24.69 11.42 -1.36
C VAL A 298 24.83 11.98 0.05
N LYS A 299 24.94 11.09 1.05
CA LYS A 299 25.04 11.42 2.48
C LYS A 299 26.42 11.93 2.93
#